data_AF-A0A2G8L4R8-F1
#
_entry.id   AF-A0A2G8L4R8-F1
#
_cell.length_a   1.000
_cell.length_b   1.000
_cell.length_c   1.000
_cell.angle_alpha   90.00
_cell.angle_beta   90.00
_cell.angle_gamma   90.00
#
_symmetry.space_group_name_H-M   'P 1'
#
loop_
_entity.id
_entity.type
_entity.pdbx_description
1 polymer ?
#
loop_
_entity_poly.entity_id
_entity_poly.type
_entity_poly.pdbx_seq_one_letter_code
_entity_poly.pdbx_strand_id
1 'polypeptide(L)'
;MTSLPKLKVPQETGISAIPILPQDCSPPRRSKTVIGIKKSSHSLDGNSRSAALFPWLQPDLPDSKPTPRFDPLRPTREKSFTLSSTDAEFENEINMLRKKREQYHQFHRNWMRPFYGSKVDQEEYRYCIVCYVFVVTKVNRKGIRSELKNQMSEKQNNWKTFQKDKVQETVQAYSYDQECINKDRMDRKEKAVYLRKFRDENKKAIEERENLKREKRINTAVFEQELLRYNPVNWSQTLR
;
A
#
# COMPACT_ATOMS: atom_id res chain seq x y z
N MET A 1 -50.56 25.90 25.75
CA MET A 1 -49.57 25.06 26.46
C MET A 1 -48.68 24.40 25.43
N THR A 2 -47.47 24.92 25.25
CA THR A 2 -46.51 24.47 24.24
C THR A 2 -45.36 23.74 24.93
N SER A 3 -45.18 22.46 24.61
CA SER A 3 -44.16 21.60 25.21
C SER A 3 -42.78 21.89 24.63
N LEU A 4 -41.79 22.02 25.51
CA LEU A 4 -40.38 22.25 25.18
C LEU A 4 -39.71 20.98 24.62
N PRO A 5 -38.71 21.10 23.73
CA PRO A 5 -37.99 19.95 23.19
C PRO A 5 -37.02 19.36 24.21
N LYS A 6 -37.03 18.03 24.34
CA LYS A 6 -36.11 17.25 25.18
C LYS A 6 -34.69 17.28 24.59
N LEU A 7 -33.73 17.79 25.36
CA LEU A 7 -32.30 17.69 25.06
C LEU A 7 -31.82 16.24 25.23
N LYS A 8 -31.12 15.72 24.22
CA LYS A 8 -30.42 14.42 24.29
C LYS A 8 -29.18 14.57 25.18
N VAL A 9 -29.10 13.73 26.20
CA VAL A 9 -27.93 13.58 27.07
C VAL A 9 -26.78 12.96 26.27
N PRO A 10 -25.55 13.47 26.33
CA PRO A 10 -24.40 12.83 25.69
C PRO A 10 -24.09 11.50 26.40
N GLN A 11 -23.92 10.44 25.62
CA GLN A 11 -23.40 9.16 26.10
C GLN A 11 -21.94 9.33 26.54
N GLU A 12 -21.66 8.99 27.79
CA GLU A 12 -20.31 8.95 28.33
C GLU A 12 -19.49 7.87 27.61
N THR A 13 -18.44 8.27 26.91
CA THR A 13 -17.46 7.34 26.36
C THR A 13 -16.59 6.82 27.50
N GLY A 14 -16.72 5.52 27.78
CA GLY A 14 -15.89 4.81 28.75
C GLY A 14 -14.40 4.92 28.39
N ILE A 15 -13.63 5.46 29.33
CA ILE A 15 -12.17 5.52 29.26
C ILE A 15 -11.65 4.09 29.39
N SER A 16 -11.14 3.52 28.30
CA SER A 16 -10.38 2.27 28.35
C SER A 16 -9.04 2.53 29.01
N ALA A 17 -8.74 1.73 30.03
CA ALA A 17 -7.49 1.79 30.78
C ALA A 17 -6.29 1.58 29.86
N ILE A 18 -5.30 2.47 29.96
CA ILE A 18 -3.99 2.36 29.31
C ILE A 18 -3.23 1.21 30.02
N PRO A 19 -2.76 0.17 29.29
CA PRO A 19 -1.87 -0.80 29.89
C PRO A 19 -0.48 -0.17 30.09
N ILE A 20 -0.04 -0.14 31.35
CA ILE A 20 1.32 0.21 31.75
C ILE A 20 2.28 -0.86 31.21
N LEU A 21 3.14 -0.49 30.28
CA LEU A 21 4.26 -1.31 29.82
C LEU A 21 5.41 -1.21 30.84
N PRO A 22 5.98 -2.33 31.33
CA PRO A 22 7.18 -2.30 32.15
C PRO A 22 8.40 -1.90 31.30
N GLN A 23 9.12 -0.88 31.78
CA GLN A 23 10.45 -0.52 31.31
C GLN A 23 11.47 -1.53 31.83
N ASP A 24 11.97 -2.40 30.96
CA ASP A 24 13.23 -3.10 31.20
C ASP A 24 14.33 -2.47 30.35
N CYS A 25 15.20 -1.72 31.03
CA CYS A 25 16.48 -1.26 30.50
C CYS A 25 17.50 -2.39 30.61
N SER A 26 17.93 -2.95 29.48
CA SER A 26 19.28 -3.54 29.36
C SER A 26 19.75 -3.58 27.91
N PRO A 27 21.02 -3.24 27.59
CA PRO A 27 21.52 -3.24 26.23
C PRO A 27 22.21 -4.58 25.91
N PRO A 28 21.84 -5.29 24.82
CA PRO A 28 22.66 -6.39 24.35
C PRO A 28 23.76 -5.92 23.40
N ARG A 29 24.97 -5.98 23.96
CA ARG A 29 26.29 -6.26 23.39
C ARG A 29 26.36 -6.64 21.89
N ARG A 30 27.31 -5.99 21.19
CA ARG A 30 27.78 -6.28 19.83
C ARG A 30 28.35 -7.71 19.65
N SER A 31 28.19 -8.18 18.40
CA SER A 31 29.03 -9.09 17.60
C SER A 31 28.79 -10.62 17.68
N LYS A 32 28.31 -11.19 16.56
CA LYS A 32 29.09 -12.09 15.67
C LYS A 32 28.30 -12.37 14.39
N THR A 33 28.94 -12.09 13.25
CA THR A 33 28.52 -12.50 11.91
C THR A 33 28.67 -14.01 11.76
N VAL A 34 27.58 -14.72 11.45
CA VAL A 34 27.60 -16.07 10.88
C VAL A 34 26.86 -16.02 9.56
N ILE A 35 27.60 -16.17 8.47
CA ILE A 35 27.09 -16.30 7.11
C ILE A 35 26.53 -17.72 6.97
N GLY A 36 25.21 -17.86 7.11
CA GLY A 36 24.49 -19.09 6.80
C GLY A 36 23.99 -19.06 5.36
N ILE A 37 24.65 -19.81 4.48
CA ILE A 37 24.17 -20.13 3.13
C ILE A 37 22.91 -20.98 3.27
N LYS A 38 21.73 -20.39 3.05
CA LYS A 38 20.48 -21.16 2.89
C LYS A 38 20.20 -21.36 1.39
N LYS A 39 20.20 -22.63 0.99
CA LYS A 39 19.72 -23.11 -0.30
C LYS A 39 18.21 -22.89 -0.37
N SER A 40 17.72 -22.22 -1.40
CA SER A 40 16.29 -22.13 -1.71
C SER A 40 15.86 -23.39 -2.44
N SER A 41 15.05 -24.23 -1.79
CA SER A 41 14.17 -25.18 -2.46
C SER A 41 12.75 -24.68 -2.26
N HIS A 42 12.13 -24.22 -3.34
CA HIS A 42 10.70 -23.98 -3.41
C HIS A 42 9.96 -25.31 -3.25
N SER A 43 9.20 -25.46 -2.17
CA SER A 43 8.07 -26.38 -2.07
C SER A 43 6.90 -25.54 -1.58
N LEU A 44 5.90 -25.39 -2.46
CA LEU A 44 4.62 -24.78 -2.17
C LEU A 44 3.66 -25.92 -1.84
N ASP A 45 3.51 -26.24 -0.57
CA ASP A 45 2.41 -27.07 -0.07
C ASP A 45 1.57 -26.23 0.89
N GLY A 46 0.71 -25.40 0.30
CA GLY A 46 -0.33 -24.65 0.99
C GLY A 46 -1.54 -25.54 1.25
N ASN A 47 -1.50 -26.28 2.35
CA ASN A 47 -2.63 -27.03 2.88
C ASN A 47 -3.54 -26.08 3.67
N SER A 48 -4.54 -25.48 3.03
CA SER A 48 -5.61 -24.74 3.71
C SER A 48 -6.91 -25.50 3.64
N ARG A 49 -7.28 -26.06 4.79
CA ARG A 49 -8.61 -26.55 5.10
C ARG A 49 -9.57 -25.37 5.19
N SER A 50 -10.60 -25.37 4.36
CA SER A 50 -11.87 -24.69 4.65
C SER A 50 -12.99 -25.61 4.21
N ALA A 51 -13.50 -26.37 5.18
CA ALA A 51 -14.73 -27.12 5.06
C ALA A 51 -15.93 -26.17 5.26
N ALA A 52 -17.02 -26.51 4.58
CA ALA A 52 -18.40 -26.22 4.92
C ALA A 52 -18.89 -24.78 4.83
N LEU A 53 -19.44 -24.43 3.66
CA LEU A 53 -20.69 -23.68 3.54
C LEU A 53 -21.39 -24.19 2.27
N PHE A 54 -22.51 -24.90 2.43
CA PHE A 54 -23.61 -25.26 1.49
C PHE A 54 -24.07 -26.71 1.72
N PRO A 55 -25.02 -26.95 2.65
CA PRO A 55 -25.50 -28.29 3.03
C PRO A 55 -26.67 -28.86 2.18
N TRP A 56 -26.93 -28.37 0.98
CA TRP A 56 -28.11 -28.81 0.23
C TRP A 56 -27.79 -28.85 -1.27
N LEU A 57 -28.13 -29.98 -1.91
CA LEU A 57 -27.86 -30.40 -3.30
C LEU A 57 -26.69 -31.39 -3.48
N GLN A 58 -26.91 -32.63 -3.02
CA GLN A 58 -26.48 -33.80 -3.76
C GLN A 58 -27.65 -34.29 -4.64
N PRO A 59 -27.38 -34.61 -5.91
CA PRO A 59 -28.02 -35.73 -6.57
C PRO A 59 -27.00 -36.86 -6.73
N ASP A 60 -27.36 -38.04 -6.22
CA ASP A 60 -26.61 -39.28 -6.39
C ASP A 60 -26.48 -39.62 -7.89
N LEU A 61 -25.24 -39.79 -8.38
CA LEU A 61 -24.94 -40.39 -9.68
C LEU A 61 -23.84 -41.46 -9.51
N PRO A 62 -23.98 -42.62 -10.17
CA PRO A 62 -23.14 -43.79 -9.93
C PRO A 62 -21.72 -43.63 -10.48
N ASP A 63 -20.79 -44.34 -9.85
CA ASP A 63 -19.37 -44.46 -10.17
C ASP A 63 -19.07 -44.44 -11.69
N SER A 64 -18.63 -43.29 -12.20
CA SER A 64 -17.93 -43.19 -13.47
C SER A 64 -16.44 -43.04 -13.18
N LYS A 65 -15.65 -44.04 -13.60
CA LYS A 65 -14.19 -43.97 -13.56
C LYS A 65 -13.75 -42.71 -14.33
N PRO A 66 -12.87 -41.86 -13.78
CA PRO A 66 -12.40 -40.69 -14.50
C PRO A 66 -11.69 -41.14 -15.78
N THR A 67 -12.12 -40.62 -16.92
CA THR A 67 -11.41 -40.78 -18.19
C THR A 67 -9.98 -40.26 -18.01
N PRO A 68 -8.95 -40.98 -18.52
CA PRO A 68 -7.57 -40.55 -18.36
C PRO A 68 -7.39 -39.17 -19.01
N ARG A 69 -6.83 -38.21 -18.26
CA ARG A 69 -6.57 -36.85 -18.73
C ARG A 69 -5.70 -36.90 -19.98
N PHE A 70 -6.24 -36.40 -21.08
CA PHE A 70 -5.55 -36.24 -22.35
C PHE A 70 -4.41 -35.22 -22.18
N ASP A 71 -3.17 -35.63 -22.44
CA ASP A 71 -2.00 -34.77 -22.35
C ASP A 71 -1.74 -34.09 -23.71
N PRO A 72 -1.95 -32.78 -23.85
CA PRO A 72 -1.82 -32.07 -25.13
C PRO A 72 -0.36 -31.98 -25.63
N LEU A 73 0.62 -32.32 -24.80
CA LEU A 73 2.04 -32.27 -25.16
C LEU A 73 2.58 -33.64 -25.60
N ARG A 74 1.77 -34.70 -25.55
CA ARG A 74 2.17 -36.02 -25.98
C ARG A 74 1.90 -36.18 -27.48
N PRO A 75 2.92 -36.37 -28.34
CA PRO A 75 2.67 -36.62 -29.75
C PRO A 75 1.92 -37.96 -29.92
N THR A 76 0.68 -37.89 -30.40
CA THR A 76 -0.14 -39.04 -30.76
C THR A 76 0.52 -39.78 -31.93
N ARG A 77 0.84 -41.07 -31.73
CA ARG A 77 1.44 -41.91 -32.78
C ARG A 77 0.46 -42.40 -33.84
N GLU A 78 -0.82 -42.10 -33.67
CA GLU A 78 -1.87 -42.47 -34.62
C GLU A 78 -2.22 -41.25 -35.45
N LYS A 79 -1.48 -41.08 -36.56
CA LYS A 79 -1.91 -40.17 -37.61
C LYS A 79 -3.14 -40.80 -38.24
N SER A 80 -4.29 -40.15 -38.11
CA SER A 80 -5.45 -40.41 -38.95
C SER A 80 -4.99 -40.24 -40.40
N PHE A 81 -4.92 -41.34 -41.14
CA PHE A 81 -4.49 -41.43 -42.52
C PHE A 81 -5.57 -40.79 -43.41
N THR A 82 -5.69 -39.46 -43.38
CA THR A 82 -6.64 -38.69 -44.18
C THR A 82 -5.90 -37.99 -45.31
N LEU A 83 -5.75 -38.71 -46.42
CA LEU A 83 -5.98 -38.23 -47.78
C LEU A 83 -5.70 -36.73 -48.05
N SER A 84 -4.46 -36.25 -47.90
CA SER A 84 -3.95 -35.09 -48.65
C SER A 84 -2.44 -34.91 -48.46
N SER A 85 -1.74 -34.83 -49.59
CA SER A 85 -0.35 -34.39 -49.78
C SER A 85 0.77 -35.39 -49.48
N THR A 86 0.74 -36.56 -50.14
CA THR A 86 1.93 -37.44 -50.29
C THR A 86 3.16 -36.67 -50.76
N ASP A 87 2.98 -35.70 -51.67
CA ASP A 87 4.10 -34.95 -52.25
C ASP A 87 4.69 -33.93 -51.26
N ALA A 88 3.85 -33.22 -50.50
CA ALA A 88 4.35 -32.27 -49.49
C ALA A 88 4.99 -33.00 -48.30
N GLU A 89 4.46 -34.16 -47.91
CA GLU A 89 5.08 -35.01 -46.89
C GLU A 89 6.43 -35.55 -47.35
N PHE A 90 6.53 -35.97 -48.61
CA PHE A 90 7.78 -36.43 -49.24
C PHE A 90 8.83 -35.30 -49.35
N GLU A 91 8.44 -34.10 -49.77
CA GLU A 91 9.33 -32.94 -49.79
C GLU A 91 9.81 -32.55 -48.39
N ASN A 92 8.93 -32.60 -47.40
CA ASN A 92 9.28 -32.37 -45.99
C ASN A 92 10.27 -33.42 -45.47
N GLU A 93 10.10 -34.68 -45.84
CA GLU A 93 11.04 -35.75 -45.49
C GLU A 93 12.41 -35.54 -46.15
N ILE A 94 12.45 -35.18 -47.44
CA ILE A 94 13.69 -34.83 -48.14
C ILE A 94 14.38 -33.63 -47.49
N ASN A 95 13.63 -32.58 -47.16
CA ASN A 95 14.17 -31.38 -46.52
C ASN A 95 14.72 -31.67 -45.12
N MET A 96 14.04 -32.52 -44.35
CA MET A 96 14.53 -33.01 -43.05
C MET A 96 15.83 -33.80 -43.23
N LEU A 97 15.89 -34.74 -44.18
CA LEU A 97 17.09 -35.53 -44.45
C LEU A 97 18.26 -34.66 -44.90
N ARG A 98 18.00 -33.65 -45.75
CA ARG A 98 19.01 -32.67 -46.18
C ARG A 98 19.57 -31.89 -45.00
N LYS A 99 18.71 -31.32 -44.15
CA LYS A 99 19.14 -30.60 -42.93
C LYS A 99 19.93 -31.49 -41.98
N LYS A 100 19.52 -32.75 -41.79
CA LYS A 100 20.29 -33.72 -41.00
C LYS A 100 21.67 -33.96 -41.59
N ARG A 101 21.78 -34.19 -42.90
CA ARG A 101 23.07 -34.36 -43.58
C ARG A 101 23.94 -33.11 -43.45
N GLU A 102 23.38 -31.92 -43.65
CA GLU A 102 24.10 -30.66 -43.48
C GLU A 102 24.64 -30.48 -42.05
N GLN A 103 23.83 -30.79 -41.03
CA GLN A 103 24.29 -30.79 -39.64
C GLN A 103 25.41 -31.80 -39.41
N TYR A 104 25.26 -33.03 -39.89
CA TYR A 104 26.32 -34.04 -39.81
C TYR A 104 27.61 -33.56 -40.48
N HIS A 105 27.50 -32.95 -41.67
CA HIS A 105 28.65 -32.39 -42.38
C HIS A 105 29.26 -31.21 -41.62
N GLN A 106 28.48 -30.32 -41.00
CA GLN A 106 29.01 -29.23 -40.16
C GLN A 106 29.74 -29.76 -38.93
N PHE A 107 29.14 -30.72 -38.21
CA PHE A 107 29.77 -31.34 -37.04
C PHE A 107 31.06 -32.07 -37.43
N HIS A 108 31.02 -32.89 -38.48
CA HIS A 108 32.21 -33.62 -38.95
C HIS A 108 33.30 -32.69 -39.48
N ARG A 109 32.95 -31.64 -40.23
CA ARG A 109 33.94 -30.68 -40.77
C ARG A 109 34.67 -29.94 -39.63
N ASN A 110 33.97 -29.64 -38.55
CA ASN A 110 34.58 -29.00 -37.38
C ASN A 110 35.45 -29.95 -36.56
N TRP A 111 35.12 -31.24 -36.51
CA TRP A 111 35.88 -32.28 -35.78
C TRP A 111 37.04 -32.90 -36.57
N MET A 112 36.95 -32.95 -37.90
CA MET A 112 37.95 -33.58 -38.76
C MET A 112 39.25 -32.76 -38.82
N ARG A 113 39.14 -31.42 -38.82
CA ARG A 113 40.29 -30.49 -38.87
C ARG A 113 41.36 -30.73 -37.78
N PRO A 114 41.01 -30.88 -36.49
CA PRO A 114 42.02 -31.11 -35.44
C PRO A 114 42.77 -32.44 -35.52
N PHE A 115 42.12 -33.52 -35.97
CA PHE A 115 42.66 -34.89 -35.82
C PHE A 115 43.10 -35.53 -37.14
N TYR A 116 42.44 -35.21 -38.25
CA TYR A 116 42.61 -35.91 -39.53
C TYR A 116 42.90 -34.96 -40.71
N GLY A 117 43.13 -33.67 -40.45
CA GLY A 117 43.53 -32.68 -41.48
C GLY A 117 45.02 -32.73 -41.83
N SER A 118 45.41 -31.98 -42.87
CA SER A 118 46.83 -31.75 -43.19
C SER A 118 47.53 -31.08 -42.01
N LYS A 119 48.87 -31.23 -41.89
CA LYS A 119 49.63 -30.59 -40.80
C LYS A 119 49.40 -29.08 -40.72
N VAL A 120 49.22 -28.43 -41.88
CA VAL A 120 48.89 -27.00 -42.00
C VAL A 120 47.51 -26.70 -41.38
N ASP A 121 46.50 -27.52 -41.67
CA ASP A 121 45.14 -27.35 -41.12
C ASP A 121 45.11 -27.52 -39.59
N GLN A 122 45.94 -28.42 -39.06
CA GLN A 122 46.05 -28.66 -37.62
C GLN A 122 46.65 -27.45 -36.88
N GLU A 123 47.66 -26.81 -37.47
CA GLU A 123 48.26 -25.59 -36.91
C GLU A 123 47.31 -24.39 -37.00
N GLU A 124 46.66 -24.19 -38.14
CA GLU A 124 45.62 -23.15 -38.29
C GLU A 124 44.50 -23.32 -37.27
N TYR A 125 44.05 -24.55 -37.03
CA TYR A 125 43.03 -24.83 -36.03
C TYR A 125 43.51 -24.50 -34.60
N ARG A 126 44.78 -24.79 -34.27
CA ARG A 126 45.38 -24.41 -32.96
C ARG A 126 45.43 -22.89 -32.79
N TYR A 127 45.92 -22.15 -33.78
CA TYR A 127 45.95 -20.68 -33.72
C TYR A 127 44.55 -20.09 -33.65
N CYS A 128 43.61 -20.62 -34.44
CA CYS A 128 42.22 -20.18 -34.46
C CYS A 128 41.53 -20.42 -33.10
N ILE A 129 41.73 -21.59 -32.47
CA ILE A 129 41.22 -21.85 -31.12
C ILE A 129 41.83 -20.91 -30.10
N VAL A 130 43.15 -20.75 -30.07
CA VAL A 130 43.82 -19.90 -29.07
C VAL A 130 43.35 -18.46 -29.20
N CYS A 131 43.27 -17.93 -30.43
CA CYS A 131 42.71 -16.61 -30.69
C CYS A 131 41.23 -16.51 -30.33
N TYR A 132 40.40 -17.48 -30.73
CA TYR A 132 38.97 -17.49 -30.42
C TYR A 132 38.71 -17.54 -28.92
N VAL A 133 39.35 -18.46 -28.20
CA VAL A 133 39.25 -18.60 -26.75
C VAL A 133 39.72 -17.30 -26.07
N PHE A 134 40.83 -16.72 -26.50
CA PHE A 134 41.32 -15.46 -25.93
C PHE A 134 40.34 -14.30 -26.16
N VAL A 135 39.82 -14.14 -27.38
CA VAL A 135 38.87 -13.07 -27.72
C VAL A 135 37.55 -13.27 -27.00
N VAL A 136 36.96 -14.46 -27.05
CA VAL A 136 35.67 -14.78 -26.43
C VAL A 136 35.75 -14.63 -24.91
N THR A 137 36.80 -15.14 -24.27
CA THR A 137 36.96 -14.97 -22.82
C THR A 137 37.15 -13.51 -22.43
N LYS A 138 37.88 -12.72 -23.23
CA LYS A 138 38.08 -11.29 -22.98
C LYS A 138 36.81 -10.49 -23.17
N VAL A 139 36.02 -10.77 -24.20
CA VAL A 139 34.71 -10.14 -24.46
C VAL A 139 33.71 -10.51 -23.36
N ASN A 140 33.60 -11.79 -23.01
CA ASN A 140 32.72 -12.24 -21.93
C ASN A 140 33.09 -11.63 -20.57
N ARG A 141 34.39 -11.58 -20.23
CA ARG A 141 34.86 -10.93 -19.00
C ARG A 141 34.52 -9.44 -18.96
N LYS A 142 34.63 -8.74 -20.10
CA LYS A 142 34.23 -7.34 -20.20
C LYS A 142 32.73 -7.17 -19.98
N GLY A 143 31.90 -8.01 -20.61
CA GLY A 143 30.44 -7.99 -20.45
C GLY A 143 29.99 -8.25 -19.01
N ILE A 144 30.55 -9.29 -18.37
CA ILE A 144 30.25 -9.60 -16.96
C ILE A 144 30.68 -8.45 -16.05
N ARG A 145 31.86 -7.86 -16.30
CA ARG A 145 32.35 -6.74 -15.50
C ARG A 145 31.52 -5.47 -15.69
N SER A 146 31.05 -5.17 -16.90
CA SER A 146 30.15 -4.03 -17.13
C SER A 146 28.81 -4.26 -16.44
N GLU A 147 28.27 -5.47 -16.52
CA GLU A 147 27.00 -5.80 -15.86
C GLU A 147 27.09 -5.67 -14.35
N LEU A 148 28.17 -6.18 -13.74
CA LEU A 148 28.39 -6.04 -12.30
C LEU A 148 28.52 -4.56 -11.89
N LYS A 149 29.18 -3.73 -12.71
CA LYS A 149 29.26 -2.28 -12.47
C LYS A 149 27.88 -1.63 -12.54
N ASN A 150 27.07 -2.00 -13.53
CA ASN A 150 25.71 -1.51 -13.69
C ASN A 150 24.88 -1.85 -12.45
N GLN A 151 24.88 -3.12 -12.03
CA GLN A 151 24.16 -3.57 -10.82
C GLN A 151 24.61 -2.86 -9.55
N MET A 152 25.92 -2.65 -9.37
CA MET A 152 26.44 -1.88 -8.22
C MET A 152 25.97 -0.41 -8.26
N SER A 153 26.01 0.21 -9.44
CA SER A 153 25.59 1.61 -9.61
C SER A 153 24.07 1.77 -9.41
N GLU A 154 23.28 0.84 -9.91
CA GLU A 154 21.82 0.81 -9.74
C GLU A 154 21.46 0.62 -8.27
N LYS A 155 22.09 -0.35 -7.58
CA LYS A 155 21.89 -0.54 -6.14
C LYS A 155 22.26 0.71 -5.35
N GLN A 156 23.35 1.39 -5.71
CA GLN A 156 23.75 2.63 -5.06
C GLN A 156 22.76 3.78 -5.32
N ASN A 157 22.22 3.87 -6.54
CA ASN A 157 21.21 4.88 -6.88
C ASN A 157 19.89 4.61 -6.16
N ASN A 158 19.42 3.37 -6.14
CA ASN A 158 18.22 2.96 -5.41
C ASN A 158 18.34 3.24 -3.91
N TRP A 159 19.53 3.05 -3.34
CA TRP A 159 19.78 3.43 -1.94
C TRP A 159 19.69 4.95 -1.75
N LYS A 160 20.25 5.74 -2.66
CA LYS A 160 20.19 7.21 -2.59
C LYS A 160 18.76 7.73 -2.73
N THR A 161 17.97 7.17 -3.65
CA THR A 161 16.55 7.54 -3.81
C THR A 161 15.77 7.19 -2.55
N PHE A 162 15.92 5.96 -2.03
CA PHE A 162 15.29 5.56 -0.78
C PHE A 162 15.60 6.50 0.39
N GLN A 163 16.86 6.95 0.53
CA GLN A 163 17.23 7.92 1.56
C GLN A 163 16.58 9.28 1.34
N LYS A 164 16.48 9.74 0.10
CA LYS A 164 15.78 11.00 -0.24
C LYS A 164 14.30 10.90 0.09
N ASP A 165 13.66 9.80 -0.31
CA ASP A 165 12.23 9.57 -0.08
C ASP A 165 11.93 9.54 1.41
N LYS A 166 12.77 8.87 2.20
CA LYS A 166 12.65 8.85 3.67
C LYS A 166 12.80 10.24 4.29
N VAL A 167 13.76 11.04 3.83
CA VAL A 167 13.93 12.42 4.31
C VAL A 167 12.74 13.29 3.90
N GLN A 168 12.19 13.08 2.71
CA GLN A 168 11.01 13.81 2.25
C GLN A 168 9.79 13.46 3.09
N GLU A 169 9.57 12.18 3.39
CA GLU A 169 8.48 11.71 4.25
C GLU A 169 8.58 12.31 5.66
N THR A 170 9.78 12.34 6.25
CA THR A 170 9.96 12.94 7.59
C THR A 170 9.73 14.45 7.59
N VAL A 171 10.16 15.16 6.53
CA VAL A 171 9.88 16.58 6.37
C VAL A 171 8.38 16.84 6.23
N GLN A 172 7.68 16.02 5.45
CA GLN A 172 6.22 16.12 5.27
C GLN A 172 5.47 15.87 6.58
N ALA A 173 5.84 14.83 7.33
CA ALA A 173 5.26 14.54 8.63
C ALA A 173 5.47 15.71 9.60
N TYR A 174 6.69 16.25 9.66
CA TYR A 174 6.99 17.41 10.51
C TYR A 174 6.20 18.66 10.10
N SER A 175 6.07 18.95 8.80
CA SER A 175 5.28 20.10 8.35
C SER A 175 3.80 19.95 8.71
N TYR A 176 3.25 18.74 8.59
CA TYR A 176 1.88 18.45 8.96
C TYR A 176 1.65 18.65 10.48
N ASP A 177 2.56 18.15 11.31
CA ASP A 177 2.50 18.34 12.76
C ASP A 177 2.54 19.84 13.14
N GLN A 178 3.39 20.62 12.47
CA GLN A 178 3.46 22.06 12.66
C GLN A 178 2.15 22.76 12.28
N GLU A 179 1.52 22.35 11.18
CA GLU A 179 0.22 22.87 10.76
C GLU A 179 -0.87 22.56 11.79
N CYS A 180 -0.91 21.33 12.31
CA CYS A 180 -1.84 20.94 13.38
C CYS A 180 -1.67 21.79 14.64
N ILE A 181 -0.43 21.99 15.11
CA ILE A 181 -0.14 22.83 16.28
C ILE A 181 -0.59 24.28 16.03
N ASN A 182 -0.34 24.81 14.84
CA ASN A 182 -0.74 26.17 14.48
C ASN A 182 -2.27 26.30 14.43
N LYS A 183 -2.96 25.31 13.86
CA LYS A 183 -4.42 25.27 13.83
C LYS A 183 -5.00 25.26 15.23
N ASP A 184 -4.54 24.36 16.09
CA ASP A 184 -4.96 24.30 17.50
C ASP A 184 -4.72 25.64 18.22
N ARG A 185 -3.60 26.28 17.95
CA ARG A 185 -3.28 27.60 18.52
C ARG A 185 -4.26 28.67 18.03
N MET A 186 -4.65 28.66 16.77
CA MET A 186 -5.62 29.59 16.21
C MET A 186 -7.03 29.32 16.76
N ASP A 187 -7.47 28.06 16.80
CA ASP A 187 -8.77 27.67 17.35
C ASP A 187 -8.91 28.10 18.82
N ARG A 188 -7.84 27.98 19.62
CA ARG A 188 -7.83 28.48 21.01
C ARG A 188 -7.99 30.00 21.08
N LYS A 189 -7.33 30.74 20.20
CA LYS A 189 -7.45 32.21 20.13
C LYS A 189 -8.86 32.61 19.71
N GLU A 190 -9.41 31.98 18.67
CA GLU A 190 -10.76 32.25 18.18
C GLU A 190 -11.80 31.98 19.26
N LYS A 191 -11.70 30.84 19.95
CA LYS A 191 -12.55 30.52 21.10
C LYS A 191 -12.44 31.56 22.21
N ALA A 192 -11.23 32.02 22.54
CA ALA A 192 -11.04 33.05 23.56
C ALA A 192 -11.67 34.40 23.15
N VAL A 193 -11.54 34.79 21.88
CA VAL A 193 -12.17 36.00 21.34
C VAL A 193 -13.69 35.87 21.37
N TYR A 194 -14.24 34.73 20.95
CA TYR A 194 -15.67 34.46 21.01
C TYR A 194 -16.22 34.55 22.44
N LEU A 195 -15.56 33.90 23.41
CA LEU A 195 -15.98 33.94 24.81
C LEU A 195 -15.89 35.34 25.41
N ARG A 196 -14.88 36.12 25.04
CA ARG A 196 -14.78 37.53 25.45
C ARG A 196 -15.96 38.33 24.91
N LYS A 197 -16.26 38.21 23.62
CA LYS A 197 -17.41 38.87 22.98
C LYS A 197 -18.72 38.47 23.67
N PHE A 198 -18.94 37.18 23.89
CA PHE A 198 -20.12 36.68 24.59
C PHE A 198 -20.26 37.23 26.01
N ARG A 199 -19.15 37.30 26.76
CA ARG A 199 -19.13 37.91 28.10
C ARG A 199 -19.53 39.37 28.06
N ASP A 200 -18.96 40.14 27.12
CA ASP A 200 -19.19 41.57 27.01
C ASP A 200 -20.64 41.86 26.54
N GLU A 201 -21.19 41.07 25.62
CA GLU A 201 -22.59 41.13 25.20
C GLU A 201 -23.56 40.79 26.33
N ASN A 202 -23.26 39.74 27.13
CA ASN A 202 -24.07 39.41 28.30
C ASN A 202 -24.06 40.53 29.34
N LYS A 203 -22.90 41.14 29.59
CA LYS A 203 -22.80 42.29 30.49
C LYS A 203 -23.68 43.44 29.98
N LYS A 204 -23.60 43.75 28.69
CA LYS A 204 -24.42 44.80 28.07
C LYS A 204 -25.92 44.51 28.22
N ALA A 205 -26.35 43.27 27.99
CA ALA A 205 -27.75 42.88 28.15
C ALA A 205 -28.25 42.99 29.60
N ILE A 206 -27.38 42.74 30.60
CA ILE A 206 -27.71 42.93 32.01
C ILE A 206 -27.86 44.43 32.32
N GLU A 207 -26.92 45.25 31.87
CA GLU A 207 -26.96 46.72 32.06
C GLU A 207 -28.22 47.33 31.43
N GLU A 208 -28.56 46.92 30.20
CA GLU A 208 -29.79 47.33 29.52
C GLU A 208 -31.03 46.93 30.32
N ARG A 209 -31.08 45.70 30.84
CA ARG A 209 -32.20 45.23 31.68
C ARG A 209 -32.31 46.03 32.98
N GLU A 210 -31.20 46.39 33.61
CA GLU A 210 -31.19 47.21 34.81
C GLU A 210 -31.62 48.65 34.54
N ASN A 211 -31.18 49.24 33.42
CA ASN A 211 -31.62 50.56 32.98
C ASN A 211 -33.14 50.59 32.74
N LEU A 212 -33.68 49.60 32.02
CA LEU A 212 -35.13 49.47 31.81
C LEU A 212 -35.89 49.32 33.14
N LYS A 213 -35.36 48.57 34.10
CA LYS A 213 -35.97 48.46 35.44
C LYS A 213 -35.94 49.80 36.18
N ARG A 214 -34.85 50.56 36.07
CA ARG A 214 -34.69 51.88 36.69
C ARG A 214 -35.70 52.87 36.09
N GLU A 215 -35.80 52.93 34.76
CA GLU A 215 -36.77 53.76 34.06
C GLU A 215 -38.21 53.41 34.44
N LYS A 216 -38.55 52.12 34.50
CA LYS A 216 -39.87 51.68 34.97
C LYS A 216 -40.19 52.18 36.36
N ARG A 217 -39.25 52.10 37.31
CA ARG A 217 -39.45 52.61 38.69
C ARG A 217 -39.67 54.12 38.73
N ILE A 218 -38.92 54.87 37.92
CA ILE A 218 -39.09 56.32 37.81
C ILE A 218 -40.48 56.62 37.23
N ASN A 219 -40.86 55.96 36.14
CA ASN A 219 -42.15 56.17 35.50
C ASN A 219 -43.32 55.79 36.41
N THR A 220 -43.21 54.69 37.18
CA THR A 220 -44.24 54.33 38.16
C THR A 220 -44.34 55.36 39.27
N ALA A 221 -43.22 55.88 39.79
CA ALA A 221 -43.23 56.91 40.82
C ALA A 221 -43.85 58.23 40.31
N VAL A 222 -43.53 58.64 39.09
CA VAL A 222 -44.14 59.81 38.44
C VAL A 222 -45.63 59.59 38.24
N PHE A 223 -46.03 58.44 37.72
CA PHE A 223 -47.43 58.09 37.51
C PHE A 223 -48.23 58.03 38.83
N GLU A 224 -47.67 57.45 39.89
CA GLU A 224 -48.26 57.44 41.24
C GLU A 224 -48.42 58.87 41.78
N GLN A 225 -47.42 59.72 41.59
CA GLN A 225 -47.49 61.13 41.98
C GLN A 225 -48.58 61.89 41.22
N GLU A 226 -48.70 61.65 39.90
CA GLU A 226 -49.79 62.20 39.08
C GLU A 226 -51.15 61.70 39.55
N LEU A 227 -51.29 60.40 39.86
CA LEU A 227 -52.52 59.81 40.35
C LEU A 227 -52.96 60.43 41.69
N LEU A 228 -52.01 60.61 42.62
CA LEU A 228 -52.23 61.27 43.90
C LEU A 228 -52.64 62.74 43.74
N ARG A 229 -52.17 63.42 42.69
CA ARG A 229 -52.58 64.80 42.37
C ARG A 229 -54.06 64.89 42.01
N TYR A 230 -54.61 63.90 41.30
CA TYR A 230 -56.02 63.88 40.89
C TYR A 230 -56.95 63.24 41.92
N ASN A 231 -56.47 62.26 42.70
CA ASN A 231 -57.22 61.60 43.76
C ASN A 231 -56.37 61.52 45.03
N PRO A 232 -56.29 62.61 45.82
CA PRO A 232 -55.55 62.59 47.06
C PRO A 232 -56.15 61.52 47.99
N VAL A 233 -55.29 60.66 48.55
CA VAL A 233 -55.71 59.53 49.39
C VAL A 233 -56.73 60.01 50.42
N ASN A 234 -57.96 59.52 50.33
CA ASN A 234 -59.02 59.88 51.26
C ASN A 234 -58.87 59.05 52.54
N TRP A 235 -57.94 59.44 53.41
CA TRP A 235 -57.67 58.80 54.71
C TRP A 235 -58.89 58.78 55.66
N SER A 236 -59.99 59.49 55.33
CA SER A 236 -61.19 59.58 56.15
C SER A 236 -62.18 58.40 56.01
N GLN A 237 -62.01 57.50 55.03
CA GLN A 237 -62.93 56.36 54.80
C GLN A 237 -62.33 54.97 55.01
N THR A 238 -61.00 54.82 55.12
CA THR A 238 -60.31 53.52 55.31
C THR A 238 -60.00 53.19 56.77
N LEU A 239 -60.19 54.12 57.70
CA LEU A 239 -60.12 53.90 59.14
C LEU A 239 -61.55 53.98 59.71
N ARG A 240 -62.25 52.84 59.78
CA ARG A 240 -63.43 52.64 60.63
C ARG A 240 -63.14 51.49 61.59
#